data_AF-A0A951GUQ6-F1
#
_entry.id   AF-A0A951GUQ6-F1
#
_cell.length_a   1.000
_cell.length_b   1.000
_cell.length_c   1.000
_cell.angle_alpha   90.00
_cell.angle_beta   90.00
_cell.angle_gamma   90.00
#
_symmetry.space_group_name_H-M   'P 1'
#
loop_
_entity.id
_entity.type
_entity.pdbx_description
1 polymer ?
#
loop_
_entity_poly.entity_id
_entity_poly.type
_entity_poly.pdbx_seq_one_letter_code
_entity_poly.pdbx_strand_id
1 'polypeptide(L)' 'MVLIAIGGVDAAPCQKSHTAFQQMTADVRNAIAVYEQCITGSNGRANCADEFEDLQIAQDRFEMIVTDLANGCR' A
#
# COMPACT_ATOMS: atom_id res chain seq x y z
N MET A 1 8.29 42.81 0.64
CA MET A 1 8.22 41.39 0.22
C MET A 1 7.56 40.63 1.34
N VAL A 2 6.29 40.25 1.17
CA VAL A 2 5.58 39.42 2.16
C VAL A 2 5.92 37.97 1.82
N LEU A 3 6.80 37.37 2.62
CA LEU A 3 6.98 35.92 2.64
C LEU A 3 5.72 35.36 3.30
N ILE A 4 4.76 34.97 2.47
CA ILE A 4 3.67 34.10 2.90
C ILE A 4 4.34 32.75 3.17
N ALA A 5 4.64 32.50 4.44
CA ALA A 5 4.85 31.15 4.93
C ALA A 5 3.51 30.43 4.75
N ILE A 6 3.30 29.86 3.56
CA ILE A 6 2.38 28.75 3.38
C ILE A 6 2.85 27.72 4.40
N GLY A 7 2.07 27.60 5.47
CA GLY A 7 2.35 26.74 6.60
C GLY A 7 2.83 25.41 6.06
N GLY A 8 4.00 24.99 6.52
CA GLY A 8 4.45 23.64 6.26
C GLY A 8 3.38 22.72 6.82
N VAL A 9 2.54 22.17 5.93
CA VAL A 9 1.99 20.84 6.09
C VAL A 9 3.16 20.04 6.62
N ASP A 10 3.09 19.56 7.86
CA ASP A 10 4.24 18.95 8.52
C ASP A 10 4.92 17.98 7.54
N ALA A 11 6.06 18.40 6.97
CA ALA A 11 6.61 17.71 5.80
C ALA A 11 7.08 16.30 6.18
N ALA A 12 7.40 16.10 7.46
CA ALA A 12 7.84 14.84 8.03
C ALA A 12 6.73 13.75 8.05
N PRO A 13 5.52 13.96 8.59
CA PRO A 13 4.43 12.99 8.50
C PRO A 13 4.00 12.72 7.05
N CYS A 14 3.98 13.74 6.18
CA CYS A 14 3.67 13.50 4.77
C CYS A 14 4.76 12.65 4.07
N GLN A 15 6.04 12.92 4.32
CA GLN A 15 7.16 12.12 3.79
C GLN A 15 7.11 10.67 4.29
N LYS A 16 6.82 10.46 5.58
CA LYS A 16 6.69 9.12 6.17
C LYS A 16 5.54 8.34 5.54
N SER A 17 4.39 8.98 5.36
CA SER A 17 3.23 8.36 4.70
C SER A 17 3.51 8.05 3.22
N HIS A 18 4.30 8.86 2.52
CA HIS A 18 4.76 8.56 1.16
C HIS A 18 5.67 7.32 1.10
N THR A 19 6.65 7.19 2.00
CA THR A 19 7.50 5.99 2.06
C THR A 19 6.68 4.74 2.41
N ALA A 20 5.76 4.85 3.36
CA ALA A 20 4.84 3.76 3.70
C ALA A 20 3.95 3.37 2.50
N PHE A 21 3.43 4.35 1.75
CA PHE A 21 2.63 4.11 0.55
C PHE A 21 3.41 3.34 -0.53
N GLN A 22 4.67 3.72 -0.76
CA GLN A 22 5.54 3.01 -1.71
C GLN A 22 5.79 1.56 -1.25
N GLN A 23 6.05 1.36 0.04
CA GLN A 23 6.25 0.03 0.61
C GLN A 23 4.99 -0.83 0.47
N MET A 24 3.83 -0.32 0.88
CA MET A 24 2.56 -1.07 0.78
C MET A 24 2.18 -1.37 -0.68
N THR A 25 2.52 -0.47 -1.62
CA THR A 25 2.35 -0.74 -3.06
C THR A 25 3.21 -1.93 -3.50
N ALA A 26 4.45 -2.02 -3.02
CA ALA A 26 5.32 -3.14 -3.31
C ALA A 26 4.79 -4.44 -2.68
N ASP A 27 4.28 -4.37 -1.45
CA ASP A 27 3.72 -5.52 -0.74
C ASP A 27 2.48 -6.09 -1.45
N VAL A 28 1.55 -5.23 -1.89
CA VAL A 28 0.39 -5.65 -2.71
C VAL A 28 0.84 -6.31 -4.01
N ARG A 29 1.80 -5.70 -4.73
CA ARG A 29 2.32 -6.30 -5.98
C ARG A 29 2.97 -7.66 -5.75
N ASN A 30 3.71 -7.82 -4.66
CA ASN A 30 4.32 -9.09 -4.30
C ASN A 30 3.26 -10.14 -3.96
N ALA A 31 2.24 -9.78 -3.19
CA ALA A 31 1.14 -10.69 -2.85
C ALA A 31 0.34 -11.13 -4.09
N ILE A 32 0.09 -10.22 -5.04
CA ILE A 32 -0.50 -10.57 -6.34
C ILE A 32 0.36 -11.60 -7.06
N ALA A 33 1.67 -11.36 -7.16
CA ALA A 33 2.58 -12.27 -7.86
C ALA A 33 2.60 -13.67 -7.22
N VAL A 34 2.54 -13.76 -5.89
CA VAL A 34 2.49 -15.03 -5.16
C VAL A 34 1.16 -15.76 -5.42
N TYR A 35 0.04 -15.05 -5.36
CA TYR A 35 -1.27 -15.63 -5.68
C TYR A 35 -1.35 -16.12 -7.14
N GLU A 36 -0.85 -15.33 -8.08
CA GLU A 36 -0.76 -15.71 -9.50
C GLU A 36 0.13 -16.94 -9.69
N GLN A 37 1.26 -17.03 -9.00
CA GLN A 37 2.14 -18.21 -9.02
C GLN A 37 1.43 -19.46 -8.50
N CYS A 38 0.64 -19.35 -7.42
CA CYS A 38 -0.14 -20.47 -6.92
C CYS A 38 -1.19 -20.96 -7.93
N ILE A 39 -1.93 -20.04 -8.55
CA ILE A 39 -2.93 -20.39 -9.57
C ILE A 39 -2.26 -21.02 -10.79
N THR A 40 -1.22 -20.38 -11.32
CA THR A 40 -0.55 -20.84 -12.54
C THR A 40 0.21 -22.15 -12.31
N GLY A 41 0.92 -22.29 -11.19
CA GLY A 41 1.65 -23.50 -10.83
C GLY A 41 0.73 -24.71 -10.59
N SER A 42 -0.52 -24.46 -10.19
CA SER A 42 -1.50 -25.51 -9.96
C SER A 42 -2.51 -25.71 -11.10
N ASN A 43 -2.44 -24.92 -12.17
CA ASN A 43 -3.49 -24.80 -13.19
C ASN A 43 -4.89 -24.56 -12.57
N GLY A 44 -4.95 -23.76 -11.50
CA GLY A 44 -6.18 -23.43 -10.78
C GLY A 44 -6.77 -24.58 -9.95
N ARG A 45 -5.99 -25.63 -9.66
CA ARG A 45 -6.44 -26.79 -8.87
C ARG A 45 -6.01 -26.76 -7.40
N ALA A 46 -5.02 -25.94 -7.03
CA ALA A 46 -4.60 -25.80 -5.65
C ALA A 46 -5.55 -24.88 -4.88
N ASN A 47 -5.65 -25.10 -3.58
CA ASN A 47 -6.33 -24.18 -2.68
C ASN A 47 -5.38 -23.02 -2.36
N CYS A 48 -5.40 -21.97 -3.19
CA CYS A 48 -4.60 -20.76 -3.00
C CYS A 48 -5.24 -19.77 -2.00
N ALA A 49 -5.97 -20.29 -1.01
CA ALA A 49 -6.74 -19.49 -0.07
C ALA A 49 -5.84 -18.66 0.84
N ASP A 50 -4.71 -19.22 1.25
CA ASP A 50 -3.74 -18.54 2.12
C ASP A 50 -3.08 -17.37 1.36
N GLU A 51 -2.66 -17.58 0.12
CA GLU A 51 -2.09 -16.50 -0.73
C GLU A 51 -3.13 -15.41 -1.05
N PHE A 52 -4.40 -15.79 -1.18
CA PHE A 52 -5.48 -14.85 -1.39
C PHE A 52 -5.82 -14.07 -0.11
N GLU A 53 -5.75 -14.71 1.07
CA GLU A 53 -5.90 -14.04 2.36
C GLU A 53 -4.77 -13.03 2.58
N ASP A 54 -3.53 -13.40 2.30
CA ASP A 54 -2.37 -12.50 2.36
C ASP A 54 -2.52 -11.30 1.42
N LEU A 55 -3.06 -11.51 0.21
CA LEU A 55 -3.37 -10.43 -0.73
C LEU A 55 -4.46 -9.49 -0.21
N GLN A 56 -5.50 -10.01 0.44
CA GLN A 56 -6.54 -9.17 1.05
C GLN A 56 -5.96 -8.33 2.20
N ILE A 57 -5.16 -8.94 3.07
CA ILE A 57 -4.47 -8.23 4.17
C ILE A 57 -3.57 -7.11 3.62
N ALA A 58 -2.84 -7.36 2.53
CA ALA A 58 -2.00 -6.35 1.89
C ALA A 58 -2.84 -5.19 1.31
N GLN A 59 -3.99 -5.48 0.71
CA GLN A 59 -4.91 -4.47 0.18
C GLN A 59 -5.52 -3.61 1.30
N ASP A 60 -5.98 -4.22 2.39
CA ASP A 60 -6.53 -3.49 3.54
C ASP A 60 -5.50 -2.52 4.12
N ARG A 61 -4.23 -2.96 4.24
CA ARG A 61 -3.12 -2.09 4.69
C ARG A 61 -2.84 -0.95 3.73
N PHE A 62 -2.89 -1.22 2.43
CA PHE A 62 -2.71 -0.19 1.42
C PHE A 62 -3.83 0.86 1.50
N GLU A 63 -5.09 0.45 1.65
CA GLU A 63 -6.24 1.35 1.79
C GLU A 63 -6.13 2.24 3.03
N MET A 64 -5.68 1.67 4.17
CA MET A 64 -5.41 2.44 5.38
C MET A 64 -4.35 3.52 5.13
N ILE A 65 -3.22 3.17 4.50
CA ILE A 65 -2.14 4.13 4.22
C ILE A 65 -2.54 5.19 3.19
N VAL A 66 -3.34 4.84 2.18
CA VAL A 66 -3.91 5.82 1.23
C VAL A 66 -4.78 6.84 1.96
N THR A 67 -5.62 6.35 2.89
CA THR A 67 -6.49 7.20 3.70
C THR A 67 -5.67 8.13 4.61
N ASP A 68 -4.62 7.60 5.27
CA ASP A 68 -3.71 8.39 6.10
C ASP A 68 -2.91 9.42 5.30
N LEU A 69 -2.49 9.09 4.08
CA LEU A 69 -1.82 10.03 3.18
C LEU A 69 -2.78 11.16 2.77
N ALA A 70 -4.01 10.81 2.38
CA ALA A 70 -5.03 11.78 1.97
C ALA A 70 -5.45 12.72 3.10
N ASN A 71 -5.46 12.23 4.36
CA ASN A 71 -5.82 13.02 5.53
C ASN A 71 -4.64 13.77 6.16
N GLY A 72 -3.43 13.20 6.13
CA GLY A 72 -2.23 13.73 6.76
C GLY A 72 -1.42 14.71 5.90
N CYS A 73 -1.55 14.65 4.57
CA CYS A 73 -0.90 15.57 3.62
C CYS A 73 -1.84 16.67 3.11
N ARG A 74 -2.82 17.09 3.91
CA ARG A 74 -3.88 18.01 3.49
C ARG A 74 -3.51 19.48 3.68
#